data_AF-A0A7C1ZU29-F1
#
_entry.id   AF-A0A7C1ZU29-F1
#
_cell.length_a   1.000
_cell.length_b   1.000
_cell.length_c   1.000
_cell.angle_alpha   90.00
_cell.angle_beta   90.00
_cell.angle_gamma   90.00
#
_symmetry.space_group_name_H-M   'P 1'
#
loop_
_entity.id
_entity.type
_entity.pdbx_description
1 polymer ?
#
loop_
_entity_poly.entity_id
_entity_poly.type
_entity_poly.pdbx_seq_one_letter_code
_entity_poly.pdbx_strand_id
1 'polypeptide(L)' 'MKKQWVELFGAGIFRPEVVVPLLGEDIPVLAWGPGPERIIREYWDIVDLRDLYKNDLKQLRELKLFFKR' A
#
# COMPACT_ATOMS: atom_id res chain seq x y z
N MET A 1 9.80 16.45 -3.19
CA MET A 1 9.81 15.21 -3.98
C MET A 1 11.15 15.04 -4.68
N LYS A 2 11.90 14.00 -4.34
CA LYS A 2 13.13 13.65 -5.07
C LYS A 2 12.73 13.25 -6.51
N LYS A 3 13.36 13.84 -7.53
CA LYS A 3 13.08 13.55 -8.96
C LYS A 3 13.69 12.21 -9.36
N GLN A 4 13.19 11.12 -8.79
CA GLN A 4 13.71 9.77 -9.02
C GLN A 4 12.55 8.80 -9.21
N TRP A 5 12.84 7.72 -9.92
CA TRP A 5 11.91 6.60 -10.00
C TRP A 5 11.75 5.96 -8.63
N VAL A 6 10.50 5.72 -8.26
CA VAL A 6 10.14 5.02 -7.03
C VAL A 6 9.19 3.89 -7.38
N GLU A 7 9.43 2.74 -6.75
CA GLU A 7 8.53 1.60 -6.84
C GLU A 7 7.21 1.93 -6.14
N LEU A 8 6.09 1.87 -6.87
CA LEU A 8 4.77 2.24 -6.33
C LEU A 8 4.06 1.02 -5.75
N PHE A 9 3.87 -0.02 -6.56
CA PHE A 9 3.38 -1.34 -6.12
C PHE A 9 3.61 -2.40 -7.19
N GLY A 10 3.60 -3.67 -6.76
CA GLY A 10 3.62 -4.81 -7.65
C GLY A 10 2.23 -5.15 -8.17
N ALA A 11 2.17 -5.59 -9.43
CA ALA A 11 0.98 -6.13 -10.06
C ALA A 11 1.35 -7.33 -10.95
N GLY A 12 0.37 -8.18 -11.23
CA GLY A 12 0.60 -9.34 -12.09
C GLY A 12 -0.67 -10.12 -12.39
N ILE A 13 -0.56 -11.01 -13.37
CA ILE A 13 -1.60 -11.97 -13.70
C ILE A 13 -1.31 -13.26 -12.94
N PHE A 14 -2.33 -13.84 -12.30
CA PHE A 14 -2.20 -15.13 -11.65
C PHE A 14 -1.94 -16.22 -12.66
N ARG A 15 -1.02 -17.11 -12.32
CA ARG A 15 -0.74 -18.28 -13.14
C ARG A 15 -1.86 -19.32 -12.99
N PRO A 16 -2.10 -20.17 -14.01
CA PRO A 16 -3.16 -21.16 -13.98
C PRO A 16 -3.11 -22.08 -12.75
N GLU A 17 -1.92 -22.44 -12.23
CA GLU A 17 -1.81 -23.28 -11.04
C GLU A 17 -2.28 -22.61 -9.74
N VAL A 18 -2.53 -21.30 -9.74
CA VAL A 18 -3.17 -20.57 -8.64
C VAL A 18 -4.67 -20.40 -8.90
N VAL A 19 -5.06 -20.12 -10.15
CA VAL A 19 -6.44 -19.84 -10.52
C VAL A 19 -7.30 -21.12 -10.51
N VAL A 20 -6.86 -22.18 -11.19
CA VAL A 20 -7.67 -23.39 -11.38
C VAL A 20 -8.04 -24.06 -10.04
N PRO A 21 -7.14 -24.18 -9.04
CA PRO A 21 -7.53 -24.72 -7.74
C PRO A 21 -8.53 -23.86 -6.96
N LEU A 22 -8.56 -22.54 -7.20
CA LEU A 22 -9.44 -21.60 -6.49
C LEU A 22 -10.81 -21.44 -7.16
N LEU A 23 -10.84 -21.41 -8.50
CA LEU A 23 -12.03 -21.08 -9.28
C LEU A 23 -12.62 -22.27 -10.05
N GLY A 24 -11.89 -23.37 -10.18
CA GLY A 24 -12.31 -24.57 -10.92
C GLY A 24 -12.12 -24.50 -12.44
N GLU A 25 -11.68 -23.36 -12.96
CA GLU A 25 -11.43 -23.10 -14.38
C GLU A 25 -10.27 -22.11 -14.59
N ASP A 26 -9.64 -22.14 -15.75
CA ASP A 26 -8.49 -21.27 -16.08
C ASP A 26 -8.96 -19.91 -16.61
N ILE A 27 -9.22 -18.98 -15.69
CA ILE A 27 -9.59 -17.59 -15.99
C ILE A 27 -8.40 -16.64 -15.71
N PRO A 28 -8.02 -15.74 -16.63
CA PRO A 28 -7.02 -14.72 -16.35
C PRO A 28 -7.47 -13.78 -15.22
N VAL A 29 -6.73 -13.77 -14.10
CA VAL A 29 -6.99 -12.88 -12.96
C VAL A 29 -5.83 -11.88 -12.82
N LEU A 30 -6.13 -10.59 -12.84
CA LEU A 30 -5.20 -9.50 -12.50
C LEU A 30 -5.29 -9.19 -11.01
N ALA A 31 -4.14 -9.10 -10.35
CA ALA A 31 -4.04 -8.62 -8.99
C ALA A 31 -2.93 -7.57 -8.86
N TRP A 32 -3.10 -6.66 -7.90
CA TRP A 32 -2.10 -5.69 -7.48
C TRP A 32 -2.14 -5.52 -5.97
N GLY A 33 -1.03 -5.06 -5.38
CA GLY A 33 -0.90 -4.91 -3.93
C GLY A 33 -0.13 -3.65 -3.53
N PRO A 34 -0.80 -2.52 -3.30
CA PRO A 34 -0.14 -1.34 -2.78
C PRO A 34 0.18 -1.47 -1.29
N GLY A 35 1.40 -1.07 -0.92
CA GLY A 35 1.79 -0.85 0.47
C GLY A 35 1.55 0.62 0.85
N PRO A 36 0.42 0.97 1.51
CA PRO A 36 0.06 2.36 1.79
C PRO A 36 1.10 3.08 2.66
N GLU A 37 1.83 2.34 3.49
CA GLU A 37 2.85 2.85 4.39
C GLU A 37 3.95 3.62 3.64
N ARG A 38 4.33 3.20 2.44
CA ARG A 38 5.37 3.87 1.63
C ARG A 38 4.88 5.23 1.13
N ILE A 39 3.59 5.33 0.81
CA ILE A 39 2.96 6.58 0.35
C ILE A 39 2.73 7.53 1.53
N ILE A 40 2.23 6.98 2.64
CA ILE A 40 1.92 7.72 3.87
C ILE A 40 3.17 8.38 4.45
N ARG A 41 4.31 7.69 4.46
CA ARG A 41 5.57 8.23 4.96
C ARG A 41 6.01 9.49 4.22
N GLU A 42 5.91 9.50 2.89
CA GLU A 42 6.24 10.68 2.08
C GLU A 42 5.22 11.82 2.32
N TYR A 43 3.95 11.48 2.54
CA TYR A 43 2.88 12.48 2.72
C TYR A 43 2.94 13.19 4.09
N TRP A 44 3.18 12.45 5.18
CA TRP A 44 3.27 12.98 6.55
C TRP A 44 4.70 13.23 7.03
N ASP A 45 5.69 13.13 6.14
CA ASP A 45 7.12 13.32 6.44
C ASP A 45 7.60 12.42 7.60
N ILE A 46 7.13 11.17 7.61
CA ILE A 46 7.46 10.19 8.65
C ILE A 46 8.77 9.49 8.29
N VAL A 47 9.81 9.78 9.06
CA VAL A 47 11.14 9.19 8.87
C VAL A 47 11.15 7.71 9.29
N ASP A 48 10.60 7.37 10.44
CA ASP A 48 10.53 6.00 10.95
C ASP A 48 9.10 5.46 10.87
N LEU A 49 8.89 4.38 10.11
CA LEU A 49 7.56 3.77 9.95
C LEU A 49 6.93 3.36 11.29
N ARG A 50 7.75 3.02 12.29
CA ARG A 50 7.26 2.62 13.62
C ARG A 50 6.48 3.74 14.30
N ASP A 51 6.74 5.01 13.95
CA ASP A 51 5.99 6.15 14.48
C ASP A 51 4.53 6.14 14.06
N LEU A 52 4.17 5.46 12.96
CA LEU A 52 2.77 5.30 12.55
C LEU A 52 1.99 4.35 13.48
N TYR A 53 2.68 3.40 14.12
CA TYR A 53 2.08 2.37 14.97
C TYR A 53 2.26 2.67 16.47
N LYS A 54 2.81 3.83 16.82
CA LYS A 54 2.88 4.29 18.21
C LYS A 54 1.49 4.69 18.68
N ASN A 55 1.21 4.43 19.95
CA ASN A 55 0.00 4.90 20.62
C ASN A 55 0.14 6.37 21.07
N ASP A 56 0.52 7.28 20.16
CA ASP A 56 0.64 8.70 20.46
C ASP A 56 -0.70 9.42 20.22
N LEU A 57 -1.39 9.75 21.32
CA LEU A 57 -2.69 10.42 21.27
C LEU A 57 -2.62 11.83 20.67
N LYS A 58 -1.50 12.53 20.79
CA LYS A 58 -1.32 13.86 20.21
C LYS A 58 -1.26 13.75 18.70
N GLN A 59 -0.42 12.84 18.20
CA GLN A 59 -0.32 12.53 16.77
C GLN A 59 -1.68 12.15 16.17
N LEU A 60 -2.43 11.27 16.82
CA LEU A 60 -3.76 10.84 16.35
C LEU A 60 -4.76 11.99 16.21
N ARG A 61 -4.66 13.03 17.05
CA ARG A 61 -5.55 14.20 17.03
C ARG A 61 -5.12 15.27 16.04
N GLU A 62 -3.82 15.39 15.80
CA GLU A 62 -3.22 16.47 15.00
C GLU A 62 -2.91 16.06 13.55
N LEU A 63 -2.82 14.76 13.26
CA LEU A 63 -2.56 14.26 11.90
C LEU A 63 -3.62 14.76 10.91
N LYS A 64 -3.13 15.29 9.79
CA LYS A 64 -4.01 15.73 8.69
C LYS A 64 -4.66 14.51 8.05
N LEU A 65 -5.97 14.58 7.84
CA LEU A 65 -6.70 13.56 7.09
C LEU A 65 -6.08 13.36 5.72
N PHE A 66 -5.74 12.10 5.42
CA PHE A 66 -5.12 11.70 4.16
C PHE A 66 -6.06 11.90 2.96
N PHE A 67 -7.37 11.71 3.18
CA PHE A 67 -8.41 12.05 2.22
C PHE A 67 -9.33 13.10 2.83
N LYS A 68 -9.36 14.28 2.21
CA LYS A 68 -10.39 15.27 2.49
C LYS A 68 -11.54 15.00 1.51
N ARG A 69 -12.73 14.73 2.06
CA ARG A 69 -13.95 14.60 1.28
C ARG A 69 -14.28 15.89 0.53
#